data_AF-A0A379A9P6-F1
#
_entry.id   AF-A0A379A9P6-F1
#
_cell.length_a   1.000
_cell.length_b   1.000
_cell.length_c   1.000
_cell.angle_alpha   90.00
_cell.angle_beta   90.00
_cell.angle_gamma   90.00
#
_symmetry.space_group_name_H-M   'P 1'
#
loop_
_entity.id
_entity.type
_entity.pdbx_description
1 polymer ?
#
loop_
_entity_poly.entity_id
_entity_poly.type
_entity_poly.pdbx_seq_one_letter_code
_entity_poly.pdbx_strand_id
1 'polypeptide(L)'
;MRESKMTLQATAAMSDNINQEITFRKLSVFMMFMSKGNIARTAEALELSSVSVHRALHTLEEGIDCPLFIHKGRNLVPLPAAWTLLDYCRDVTTPDGKRH
;
A
#
# COMPACT_ATOMS: atom_id res chain seq x y z
N MET A 1 -13.33 -33.98 3.34
CA MET A 1 -12.97 -33.59 1.95
C MET A 1 -12.16 -32.30 2.03
N ARG A 2 -10.87 -32.36 1.61
CA ARG A 2 -9.90 -31.25 1.44
C ARG A 2 -9.49 -30.56 2.76
N GLU A 3 -8.74 -31.23 3.62
CA GLU A 3 -7.26 -31.22 3.63
C GLU A 3 -6.65 -29.80 3.59
N SER A 4 -6.14 -29.40 4.77
CA SER A 4 -4.84 -28.74 4.92
C SER A 4 -4.63 -27.35 4.32
N LYS A 5 -4.72 -26.31 5.17
CA LYS A 5 -3.69 -25.25 5.18
C LYS A 5 -3.59 -24.50 6.51
N MET A 6 -3.31 -25.27 7.55
CA MET A 6 -2.54 -24.85 8.72
C MET A 6 -1.11 -24.49 8.24
N THR A 7 -0.89 -23.30 7.67
CA THR A 7 0.48 -22.86 7.27
C THR A 7 0.70 -21.35 7.13
N LEU A 8 -0.20 -20.45 7.55
CA LEU A 8 -0.01 -19.01 7.27
C LEU A 8 0.02 -18.07 8.48
N GLN A 9 0.32 -18.57 9.68
CA GLN A 9 0.36 -17.73 10.88
C GLN A 9 1.74 -17.62 11.55
N ALA A 10 2.75 -18.35 11.07
CA ALA A 10 4.08 -18.39 11.70
C ALA A 10 5.10 -17.34 11.18
N THR A 11 4.75 -16.51 10.19
CA THR A 11 5.64 -15.43 9.68
C THR A 11 5.34 -14.05 10.31
N ALA A 12 4.35 -13.97 11.21
CA ALA A 12 3.85 -12.72 11.75
C ALA A 12 4.84 -11.98 12.67
N ALA A 13 5.70 -12.69 13.41
CA ALA A 13 6.54 -12.07 14.44
C ALA A 13 7.86 -11.46 13.95
N MET A 14 8.48 -11.98 12.87
CA MET A 14 9.71 -11.38 12.28
C MET A 14 9.43 -10.24 11.30
N SER A 15 8.17 -10.13 10.82
CA SER A 15 7.76 -9.04 9.93
C SER A 15 7.44 -7.74 10.65
N ASP A 16 7.24 -7.80 11.97
CA ASP A 16 6.69 -6.68 12.76
C ASP A 16 7.68 -5.52 12.92
N ASN A 17 8.99 -5.81 12.92
CA ASN A 17 10.03 -4.78 13.00
C ASN A 17 10.23 -4.03 11.66
N ILE A 18 10.04 -4.74 10.54
CA ILE A 18 9.97 -4.17 9.19
C ILE A 18 8.70 -3.31 9.03
N ASN A 19 7.64 -3.57 9.79
CA ASN A 19 6.36 -2.87 9.64
C ASN A 19 6.36 -1.41 10.10
N GLN A 20 7.23 -1.01 11.04
CA GLN A 20 7.21 0.33 11.64
C GLN A 20 8.22 1.32 11.00
N GLU A 21 9.35 0.84 10.49
CA GLU A 21 10.37 1.69 9.82
C GLU A 21 10.03 2.01 8.34
N ILE A 22 8.88 1.54 7.85
CA ILE A 22 8.43 1.57 6.45
C ILE A 22 7.22 2.52 6.26
N THR A 23 7.09 3.61 7.01
CA THR A 23 6.04 4.61 6.70
C THR A 23 6.27 5.24 5.32
N PHE A 24 7.51 5.67 5.02
CA PHE A 24 7.84 6.25 3.72
C PHE A 24 7.81 5.25 2.58
N ARG A 25 8.31 4.04 2.78
CA ARG A 25 8.34 3.04 1.71
C ARG A 25 6.94 2.50 1.38
N LYS A 26 6.03 2.40 2.36
CA LYS A 26 4.59 2.13 2.13
C LYS A 26 3.95 3.28 1.36
N LEU A 27 4.25 4.52 1.73
CA LEU A 27 3.80 5.70 1.01
C LEU A 27 4.30 5.72 -0.44
N SER A 28 5.55 5.38 -0.70
CA SER A 28 6.08 5.26 -2.07
C SER A 28 5.35 4.19 -2.88
N VAL A 29 5.04 3.03 -2.28
CA VAL A 29 4.23 1.98 -2.91
C VAL A 29 2.84 2.50 -3.26
N PHE A 30 2.20 3.18 -2.32
CA PHE A 30 0.90 3.82 -2.50
C PHE A 30 0.92 4.86 -3.63
N MET A 31 1.88 5.80 -3.61
CA MET A 31 2.03 6.83 -4.65
C MET A 31 2.29 6.23 -6.03
N MET A 32 3.15 5.21 -6.09
CA MET A 32 3.44 4.50 -7.34
C MET A 32 2.20 3.76 -7.85
N PHE A 33 1.42 3.15 -6.96
CA PHE A 33 0.14 2.55 -7.31
C PHE A 33 -0.85 3.58 -7.85
N MET A 34 -0.96 4.76 -7.22
CA MET A 34 -1.81 5.84 -7.72
C MET A 34 -1.37 6.36 -9.09
N SER A 35 -0.06 6.30 -9.41
CA SER A 35 0.49 6.68 -10.72
C SER A 35 0.28 5.62 -11.80
N LYS A 36 0.43 4.34 -11.47
CA LYS A 36 0.36 3.22 -12.43
C LYS A 36 -1.03 2.60 -12.57
N GLY A 37 -1.83 2.61 -11.50
CA GLY A 37 -3.15 1.98 -11.42
C GLY A 37 -3.14 0.45 -11.46
N ASN A 38 -1.97 -0.20 -11.31
CA ASN A 38 -1.86 -1.65 -11.41
C ASN A 38 -0.78 -2.21 -10.47
N ILE A 39 -1.15 -3.19 -9.64
CA ILE A 39 -0.26 -3.82 -8.65
C ILE A 39 0.97 -4.42 -9.31
N ALA A 40 0.82 -5.09 -10.45
CA ALA A 40 1.95 -5.72 -11.15
C ALA A 40 2.95 -4.67 -11.64
N ARG A 41 2.46 -3.57 -12.23
CA ARG A 41 3.33 -2.48 -12.71
C ARG A 41 3.99 -1.71 -11.58
N THR A 42 3.31 -1.57 -10.45
CA THR A 42 3.89 -0.98 -9.23
C THR A 42 4.97 -1.89 -8.64
N ALA A 43 4.73 -3.20 -8.61
CA ALA A 43 5.67 -4.19 -8.14
C ALA A 43 6.95 -4.18 -9.01
N GLU A 44 6.81 -4.19 -10.33
CA GLU A 44 7.93 -4.05 -11.27
C GLU A 44 8.69 -2.72 -11.08
N ALA A 45 7.96 -1.61 -10.93
CA ALA A 45 8.59 -0.28 -10.79
C ALA A 45 9.36 -0.08 -9.49
N LEU A 46 9.02 -0.83 -8.44
CA LEU A 46 9.67 -0.76 -7.12
C LEU A 46 10.56 -1.96 -6.83
N GLU A 47 10.72 -2.85 -7.82
CA GLU A 47 11.45 -4.13 -7.68
C GLU A 47 10.94 -4.96 -6.48
N LEU A 48 9.63 -4.95 -6.28
CA LEU A 48 8.94 -5.67 -5.22
C LEU A 48 8.11 -6.82 -5.79
N SER A 49 7.79 -7.79 -4.93
CA SER A 49 6.80 -8.82 -5.25
C SER A 49 5.37 -8.27 -5.17
N SER A 50 4.46 -8.74 -6.02
CA SER A 50 3.03 -8.37 -5.98
C SER A 50 2.40 -8.58 -4.59
N VAL A 51 2.84 -9.62 -3.87
CA VAL A 51 2.40 -9.92 -2.48
C VAL A 51 2.88 -8.84 -1.51
N SER A 52 4.12 -8.35 -1.66
CA SER A 52 4.67 -7.27 -0.83
C SER A 52 3.96 -5.95 -1.07
N VAL A 53 3.63 -5.63 -2.32
CA VAL A 53 2.82 -4.45 -2.67
C VAL A 53 1.43 -4.55 -2.05
N HIS A 54 0.78 -5.71 -2.16
CA HIS A 54 -0.53 -5.92 -1.53
C HIS A 54 -0.47 -5.80 -0.01
N ARG A 55 0.53 -6.40 0.65
CA ARG A 55 0.72 -6.24 2.11
C ARG A 55 0.98 -4.79 2.49
N ALA A 56 1.82 -4.08 1.74
CA ALA A 56 2.13 -2.68 2.01
C ALA A 56 0.90 -1.78 1.93
N LEU A 57 0.03 -1.98 0.92
CA LEU A 57 -1.24 -1.27 0.79
C LEU A 57 -2.21 -1.67 1.90
N HIS A 58 -2.34 -2.96 2.20
CA HIS A 58 -3.26 -3.44 3.23
C HIS A 58 -2.88 -2.92 4.62
N THR A 59 -1.60 -3.01 5.00
CA THR A 59 -1.12 -2.50 6.28
C THR A 59 -1.18 -0.96 6.34
N LEU A 60 -1.12 -0.26 5.19
CA LEU A 60 -1.36 1.17 5.15
C LEU A 60 -2.82 1.50 5.45
N GLU A 61 -3.77 0.76 4.87
CA GLU A 61 -5.21 0.89 5.18
C GLU A 61 -5.51 0.55 6.65
N GLU A 62 -4.90 -0.50 7.20
CA GLU A 62 -5.02 -0.85 8.62
C GLU A 62 -4.45 0.25 9.54
N GLY A 63 -3.36 0.91 9.13
CA GLY A 63 -2.76 1.99 9.92
C GLY A 63 -3.59 3.29 9.93
N ILE A 64 -4.42 3.52 8.91
CA ILE A 64 -5.28 4.71 8.79
C ILE A 64 -6.72 4.40 9.23
N ASP A 65 -7.05 3.12 9.44
CA ASP A 65 -8.40 2.62 9.70
C ASP A 65 -9.42 3.09 8.63
N CYS A 66 -8.95 3.25 7.38
CA CYS A 66 -9.75 3.72 6.26
C CYS A 66 -9.44 2.94 4.99
N PRO A 67 -10.47 2.44 4.27
CA PRO A 67 -10.28 1.81 2.97
C PRO A 67 -9.89 2.88 1.93
N LEU A 68 -8.70 2.72 1.36
CA LEU A 68 -8.16 3.56 0.29
C LEU A 68 -8.38 2.92 -1.08
N PHE A 69 -8.51 1.59 -1.14
CA PHE A 69 -8.67 0.84 -2.37
C PHE A 69 -9.89 -0.07 -2.31
N ILE A 70 -10.50 -0.30 -3.47
CA ILE A 70 -11.59 -1.26 -3.60
C ILE A 70 -11.35 -2.15 -4.81
N HIS A 71 -11.67 -3.44 -4.67
CA HIS A 71 -11.65 -4.37 -5.77
C HIS A 71 -12.94 -4.24 -6.58
N LYS A 72 -12.83 -3.72 -7.81
CA LYS A 72 -13.93 -3.70 -8.78
C LYS A 72 -13.68 -4.81 -9.81
N GLY A 73 -14.19 -6.01 -9.50
CA GLY A 73 -13.96 -7.21 -10.29
C GLY A 73 -12.51 -7.71 -10.16
N ARG A 74 -11.75 -7.71 -11.25
CA ARG A 74 -10.31 -8.06 -11.26
C ARG A 74 -9.38 -6.86 -11.11
N ASN A 75 -9.92 -5.64 -11.08
CA ASN A 75 -9.13 -4.43 -10.97
C ASN A 75 -9.19 -3.87 -9.54
N LEU A 76 -8.03 -3.46 -9.04
CA LEU A 76 -7.95 -2.63 -7.84
C LEU A 76 -8.13 -1.17 -8.28
N VAL A 77 -9.12 -0.48 -7.73
CA VAL A 77 -9.38 0.93 -8.03
C VAL A 77 -9.20 1.79 -6.77
N PRO A 78 -8.54 2.95 -6.87
CA PRO A 78 -8.43 3.87 -5.75
C PRO A 78 -9.76 4.54 -5.44
N LEU A 79 -10.08 4.65 -4.16
CA LEU A 79 -11.23 5.39 -3.63
C LEU A 79 -10.90 6.89 -3.50
N PRO A 80 -11.90 7.77 -3.35
CA PRO A 80 -11.69 9.20 -3.10
C PRO A 80 -10.74 9.47 -1.92
N ALA A 81 -10.81 8.65 -0.86
CA ALA A 81 -9.93 8.74 0.30
C ALA A 81 -8.44 8.57 -0.06
N ALA A 82 -8.11 7.70 -1.02
CA ALA A 82 -6.74 7.57 -1.54
C ALA A 82 -6.28 8.87 -2.21
N TRP A 83 -7.12 9.50 -3.03
CA TRP A 83 -6.76 10.76 -3.68
C TRP A 83 -6.47 11.86 -2.67
N THR A 84 -7.30 11.99 -1.62
CA THR A 84 -7.07 12.92 -0.52
C THR A 84 -5.75 12.65 0.18
N LEU A 85 -5.47 11.39 0.52
CA LEU A 85 -4.21 11.02 1.17
C LEU A 85 -2.99 11.32 0.28
N LEU A 86 -3.09 11.04 -1.01
CA LEU A 86 -2.03 11.35 -1.98
C LEU A 86 -1.71 12.85 -2.02
N ASP A 87 -2.74 13.69 -1.96
CA ASP A 87 -2.60 15.15 -1.94
C ASP A 87 -1.84 15.61 -0.70
N TYR A 88 -2.26 15.14 0.49
CA TYR A 88 -1.54 15.38 1.74
C TYR A 88 -0.10 14.89 1.69
N CYS A 89 0.14 13.69 1.16
CA CYS A 89 1.48 13.13 1.08
C CYS A 89 2.38 13.90 0.10
N ARG A 90 1.83 14.49 -0.97
CA ARG A 90 2.60 15.36 -1.87
C ARG A 90 2.95 16.69 -1.23
N ASP A 91 2.04 17.26 -0.45
CA ASP A 91 2.26 18.50 0.30
C ASP A 91 3.43 18.33 1.29
N VAL A 92 3.43 17.26 2.10
CA VAL A 92 4.53 17.01 3.07
C VAL A 92 5.86 16.63 2.44
N THR A 93 5.87 16.04 1.23
CA THR A 93 7.11 15.67 0.54
C THR A 93 7.73 16.83 -0.24
N THR A 94 7.00 17.95 -0.37
CA THR A 94 7.47 19.16 -1.04
C THR A 94 7.78 20.22 0.05
N PRO A 95 9.02 20.35 0.52
CA PRO A 95 9.37 21.31 1.58
C PRO A 95 9.30 22.80 1.15
N ASP A 96 8.54 23.16 0.12
CA ASP A 96 8.52 24.51 -0.43
C ASP A 96 7.12 24.98 -0.88
N GLY A 97 6.41 25.61 0.04
CA GLY A 97 6.17 27.05 -0.11
C GLY A 97 5.08 27.55 -1.05
N LYS A 98 4.00 26.81 -1.36
CA LYS A 98 2.82 27.42 -2.04
C LYS A 98 1.49 27.15 -1.35
N ARG A 99 1.26 27.89 -0.26
CA ARG A 99 -0.08 28.38 0.08
C ARG A 99 -0.55 29.35 -1.00
N HIS A 100 -1.67 29.03 -1.65
CA HIS A 100 -2.56 30.03 -2.25
C HIS A 100 -4.00 29.57 -2.12
#